data_AF-A0A511QVX1-F1
#
_entry.id   AF-A0A511QVX1-F1
#
_cell.length_a   1.000
_cell.length_b   1.000
_cell.length_c   1.000
_cell.angle_alpha   90.00
_cell.angle_beta   90.00
_cell.angle_gamma   90.00
#
_symmetry.space_group_name_H-M   'P 1'
#
loop_
_entity.id
_entity.type
_entity.pdbx_description
1 polymer ?
#
loop_
_entity_poly.entity_id
_entity_poly.type
_entity_poly.pdbx_seq_one_letter_code
_entity_poly.pdbx_strand_id
1 'polypeptide(L)'
;MNQKAKQLLQHLCAEYDRLSEEFKSRSFPEFSETINHALGHCFVRCPVGSQRFSIVSVNFDTSVRGQGVLTEFIDYVKQHPYHYQGVEVATIENKSLAKRLRSHGWKYKSLFGKVFFSNTPTLIQDFQ
;
A
#
# COMPACT_ATOMS: atom_id res chain seq x y z
N MET A 1 0.26 -19.05 -0.24
CA MET A 1 -0.56 -18.50 -1.34
C MET A 1 -0.91 -19.57 -2.36
N ASN A 2 -2.19 -19.65 -2.74
CA ASN A 2 -2.65 -20.43 -3.90
C ASN A 2 -2.29 -19.73 -5.23
N GLN A 3 -2.57 -20.37 -6.38
CA GLN A 3 -2.21 -19.84 -7.70
C GLN A 3 -2.84 -18.48 -7.99
N LYS A 4 -4.13 -18.31 -7.66
CA LYS A 4 -4.86 -17.04 -7.80
C LYS A 4 -4.21 -15.91 -6.99
N ALA A 5 -3.83 -16.19 -5.75
CA ALA A 5 -3.16 -15.25 -4.88
C ALA A 5 -1.77 -14.85 -5.40
N LYS A 6 -1.01 -15.81 -5.97
CA LYS A 6 0.28 -15.52 -6.63
C LYS A 6 0.10 -14.63 -7.86
N GLN A 7 -0.90 -14.91 -8.70
CA GLN A 7 -1.22 -14.08 -9.87
C GLN A 7 -1.59 -12.66 -9.48
N LEU A 8 -2.47 -12.50 -8.48
CA LEU A 8 -2.82 -11.19 -7.96
C LEU A 8 -1.59 -10.45 -7.41
N LEU A 9 -0.76 -11.12 -6.61
CA LEU A 9 0.48 -10.53 -6.07
C LEU A 9 1.40 -10.04 -7.20
N GLN A 10 1.69 -10.88 -8.18
CA GLN A 10 2.54 -10.53 -9.32
C GLN A 10 2.00 -9.33 -10.10
N HIS A 11 0.69 -9.28 -10.32
CA HIS A 11 0.05 -8.15 -10.99
C HIS A 11 0.14 -6.86 -10.17
N LEU A 12 -0.10 -6.92 -8.85
CA LEU A 12 0.04 -5.76 -7.96
C LEU A 12 1.47 -5.22 -7.98
N CYS A 13 2.48 -6.09 -7.91
CA CYS A 13 3.89 -5.70 -8.03
C CYS A 13 4.16 -5.00 -9.37
N ALA A 14 3.83 -5.66 -10.49
CA ALA A 14 4.12 -5.13 -11.83
C ALA A 14 3.46 -3.77 -12.09
N GLU A 15 2.21 -3.58 -11.67
CA GLU A 15 1.52 -2.29 -11.84
C GLU A 15 2.08 -1.21 -10.89
N TYR A 16 2.50 -1.59 -9.68
CA TYR A 16 3.16 -0.67 -8.77
C TYR A 16 4.51 -0.19 -9.31
N ASP A 17 5.29 -1.09 -9.91
CA ASP A 17 6.54 -0.78 -10.60
C ASP A 17 6.29 0.18 -11.76
N ARG A 18 5.29 -0.13 -12.60
CA ARG A 18 4.88 0.71 -13.73
C ARG A 18 4.53 2.13 -13.28
N LEU A 19 3.73 2.27 -12.22
CA LEU A 19 3.41 3.58 -11.64
C LEU A 19 4.67 4.29 -11.13
N SER A 20 5.55 3.56 -10.45
CA SER A 20 6.79 4.13 -9.92
C SER A 20 7.72 4.64 -11.01
N GLU A 21 7.82 3.91 -12.13
CA GLU A 21 8.58 4.29 -13.32
C GLU A 21 7.95 5.48 -14.06
N GLU A 22 6.63 5.47 -14.26
CA GLU A 22 5.88 6.54 -14.93
C GLU A 22 6.13 7.91 -14.27
N PHE A 23 6.22 7.91 -12.94
CA PHE A 23 6.40 9.12 -12.16
C PHE A 23 7.85 9.40 -11.75
N LYS A 24 8.81 8.54 -12.13
CA LYS A 24 10.22 8.55 -11.66
C LYS A 24 10.94 9.90 -11.79
N SER A 25 10.61 10.69 -12.80
CA SER A 25 11.23 12.00 -13.06
C SER A 25 10.66 13.13 -12.22
N ARG A 26 9.58 12.90 -11.47
CA ARG A 26 8.89 13.92 -10.68
C ARG A 26 9.30 13.85 -9.22
N SER A 27 9.82 14.95 -8.68
CA SER A 27 10.17 15.04 -7.26
C SER A 27 8.95 15.02 -6.32
N PHE A 28 7.77 15.38 -6.82
CA PHE A 28 6.50 15.32 -6.10
C PHE A 28 5.43 14.82 -7.08
N PRO A 29 5.33 13.50 -7.30
CA PRO A 29 4.34 12.98 -8.21
C PRO A 29 2.97 13.10 -7.57
N GLU A 30 2.02 13.63 -8.31
CA GLU A 30 0.62 13.72 -7.88
C GLU A 30 -0.19 12.78 -8.75
N PHE A 31 -0.80 11.77 -8.14
CA PHE A 31 -1.67 10.83 -8.85
C PHE A 31 -2.61 10.09 -7.89
N SER A 32 -3.64 9.48 -8.45
CA SER A 32 -4.58 8.60 -7.76
C SER A 32 -5.03 7.53 -8.75
N GLU A 33 -4.56 6.31 -8.55
CA GLU A 33 -4.71 5.21 -9.49
C GLU A 33 -5.24 3.95 -8.81
N THR A 34 -6.10 3.22 -9.50
CA THR A 34 -6.58 1.92 -9.02
C THR A 34 -5.96 0.81 -9.85
N ILE A 35 -5.12 0.01 -9.21
CA ILE A 35 -4.60 -1.23 -9.79
C ILE A 35 -5.75 -2.24 -9.79
N ASN A 36 -6.26 -2.58 -10.97
CA ASN A 36 -7.44 -3.41 -11.15
C ASN A 36 -7.08 -4.82 -11.62
N HIS A 37 -7.55 -5.84 -10.90
CA HIS A 37 -7.42 -7.23 -11.28
C HIS A 37 -8.75 -7.98 -11.09
N ALA A 38 -8.97 -9.06 -11.84
CA ALA A 38 -10.17 -9.89 -11.69
C ALA A 38 -10.34 -10.50 -10.28
N LEU A 39 -9.27 -10.54 -9.49
CA LEU A 39 -9.24 -11.08 -8.12
C LEU A 39 -9.23 -9.99 -7.05
N GLY A 40 -9.41 -8.72 -7.43
CA GLY A 40 -9.43 -7.60 -6.50
C GLY A 40 -8.75 -6.36 -7.03
N HIS A 41 -8.78 -5.30 -6.24
CA HIS A 41 -8.16 -4.03 -6.57
C HIS A 41 -7.38 -3.44 -5.40
N CYS A 42 -6.44 -2.57 -5.75
CA CYS A 42 -5.61 -1.80 -4.82
C CYS A 42 -5.62 -0.34 -5.27
N PHE A 43 -6.11 0.56 -4.42
CA PHE A 43 -6.07 1.99 -4.69
C PHE A 43 -4.76 2.57 -4.16
N VAL A 44 -3.98 3.18 -5.05
CA VAL A 44 -2.69 3.80 -4.77
C VAL A 44 -2.77 5.28 -5.12
N ARG A 45 -2.27 6.16 -4.25
CA ARG A 45 -2.20 7.60 -4.54
C ARG A 45 -0.87 8.18 -4.09
N CYS A 46 -0.43 9.26 -4.71
CA CYS A 46 0.56 10.15 -4.11
C CYS A 46 -0.11 11.53 -3.94
N PRO A 47 -0.37 11.96 -2.69
CA PRO A 47 -1.04 13.23 -2.44
C PRO A 47 -0.15 14.41 -2.80
N VAL A 48 -0.77 15.56 -3.09
CA VAL A 48 -0.08 16.83 -3.40
C VAL A 48 1.03 17.11 -2.38
N GLY A 49 2.24 17.41 -2.87
CA GLY A 49 3.40 17.73 -2.02
C GLY A 49 4.00 16.54 -1.26
N SER A 50 3.57 15.32 -1.56
CA SER A 50 4.14 14.10 -1.00
C SER A 50 5.21 13.50 -1.89
N GLN A 51 6.19 12.85 -1.25
CA GLN A 51 7.16 11.96 -1.91
C GLN A 51 6.90 10.50 -1.49
N ARG A 52 5.66 10.17 -1.13
CA ARG A 52 5.26 8.84 -0.65
C ARG A 52 4.05 8.33 -1.41
N PHE A 53 4.21 7.15 -1.97
CA PHE A 53 3.11 6.41 -2.57
C PHE A 53 2.30 5.80 -1.44
N SER A 54 1.00 6.03 -1.48
CA SER A 54 0.05 5.62 -0.45
C SER A 54 -0.82 4.49 -1.00
N ILE A 55 -0.70 3.29 -0.45
CA ILE A 55 -1.69 2.21 -0.62
C ILE A 55 -2.89 2.55 0.28
N VAL A 56 -3.98 3.05 -0.30
CA VAL A 56 -5.10 3.63 0.46
C VAL A 56 -6.19 2.64 0.77
N SER A 57 -6.46 1.70 -0.12
CA SER A 57 -7.45 0.65 0.13
C SER A 57 -7.13 -0.57 -0.70
N VAL A 58 -7.51 -1.73 -0.17
CA VAL A 58 -7.46 -2.99 -0.91
C VAL A 58 -8.76 -3.73 -0.74
N ASN A 59 -9.26 -4.29 -1.83
CA ASN A 59 -10.41 -5.19 -1.80
C ASN A 59 -10.09 -6.40 -2.65
N PHE A 60 -9.79 -7.51 -1.98
CA PHE A 60 -9.44 -8.76 -2.65
C PHE A 60 -10.64 -9.70 -2.64
N ASP A 61 -10.72 -10.56 -3.66
CA ASP A 61 -11.70 -11.63 -3.75
C ASP A 61 -11.56 -12.62 -2.58
N THR A 62 -12.67 -13.23 -2.15
CA THR A 62 -12.67 -14.17 -1.02
C THR A 62 -11.74 -15.36 -1.25
N SER A 63 -11.53 -15.78 -2.51
CA SER A 63 -10.64 -16.90 -2.86
C SER A 63 -9.14 -16.61 -2.66
N VAL A 64 -8.76 -15.36 -2.44
CA VAL A 64 -7.37 -14.94 -2.21
C VAL A 64 -7.16 -14.25 -0.86
N ARG A 65 -8.23 -13.93 -0.12
CA ARG A 65 -8.14 -13.42 1.26
C ARG A 65 -7.47 -14.45 2.19
N GLY A 66 -6.76 -13.97 3.20
CA GLY A 66 -6.05 -14.83 4.17
C GLY A 66 -4.80 -15.54 3.63
N GLN A 67 -4.51 -15.41 2.32
CA GLN A 67 -3.36 -16.06 1.69
C GLN A 67 -2.04 -15.31 1.85
N GLY A 68 -2.07 -14.08 2.39
CA GLY A 68 -0.87 -13.26 2.60
C GLY A 68 -0.57 -12.24 1.48
N VAL A 69 -1.40 -12.12 0.44
CA VAL A 69 -1.16 -11.23 -0.73
C VAL A 69 -0.76 -9.82 -0.33
N LEU A 70 -1.51 -9.16 0.58
CA LEU A 70 -1.18 -7.79 0.95
C LEU A 70 0.13 -7.69 1.73
N THR A 71 0.41 -8.66 2.62
CA THR A 71 1.65 -8.66 3.40
C THR A 71 2.85 -8.78 2.46
N GLU A 72 2.79 -9.72 1.52
CA GLU A 72 3.85 -9.96 0.55
C GLU A 72 4.00 -8.82 -0.44
N PHE A 73 2.89 -8.19 -0.86
CA PHE A 73 2.93 -6.99 -1.69
C PHE A 73 3.61 -5.83 -0.95
N ILE A 74 3.27 -5.61 0.32
CA ILE A 74 3.90 -4.57 1.15
C ILE A 74 5.39 -4.87 1.35
N ASP A 75 5.76 -6.13 1.62
CA ASP A 75 7.16 -6.53 1.78
C ASP A 75 7.95 -6.39 0.47
N TYR A 76 7.31 -6.68 -0.67
CA TYR A 76 7.88 -6.43 -1.99
C TYR A 76 8.19 -4.94 -2.18
N VAL A 77 7.22 -4.06 -1.94
CA VAL A 77 7.43 -2.61 -2.11
C VAL A 77 8.54 -2.10 -1.19
N LYS A 78 8.67 -2.65 0.02
CA LYS A 78 9.80 -2.32 0.92
C LYS A 78 11.17 -2.70 0.38
N GLN A 79 11.26 -3.79 -0.36
CA GLN A 79 12.51 -4.27 -0.96
C GLN A 79 12.85 -3.57 -2.28
N HIS A 80 11.89 -2.82 -2.84
CA HIS A 80 12.05 -2.05 -4.07
C HIS A 80 11.86 -0.56 -3.78
N PRO A 81 12.74 0.06 -2.95
CA PRO A 81 12.69 1.49 -2.70
C PRO A 81 13.04 2.23 -4.00
N TYR A 82 12.00 2.70 -4.69
CA TYR A 82 12.15 3.64 -5.81
C TYR A 82 12.68 4.99 -5.30
N HIS A 83 12.73 6.01 -6.18
CA HIS A 83 13.17 7.38 -5.85
C HIS A 83 12.32 8.14 -4.79
N TYR A 84 11.45 7.45 -4.06
CA TYR A 84 10.48 8.01 -3.13
C TYR A 84 10.87 7.70 -1.68
N GLN A 85 10.54 8.60 -0.74
CA GLN A 85 10.98 8.52 0.66
C GLN A 85 10.36 7.37 1.46
N GLY A 86 9.33 6.69 0.92
CA GLY A 86 8.63 5.63 1.65
C GLY A 86 7.26 5.31 1.07
N VAL A 87 6.56 4.44 1.80
CA VAL A 87 5.18 4.03 1.51
C VAL A 87 4.28 4.34 2.68
N GLU A 88 3.09 4.82 2.36
CA GLU A 88 2.01 5.00 3.30
C GLU A 88 0.95 3.92 3.03
N VAL A 89 0.45 3.26 4.07
CA VAL A 89 -0.72 2.38 3.98
C VAL A 89 -1.85 3.07 4.74
N ALA A 90 -2.77 3.70 4.02
CA ALA A 90 -3.92 4.37 4.60
C ALA A 90 -5.13 3.41 4.70
N THR A 91 -6.06 3.75 5.58
CA THR A 91 -7.39 3.12 5.69
C THR A 91 -7.41 1.59 5.83
N ILE A 92 -6.76 1.06 6.86
CA ILE A 92 -6.88 -0.37 7.19
C ILE A 92 -8.14 -0.61 8.03
N GLU A 93 -9.27 -0.89 7.36
CA GLU A 93 -10.51 -1.29 8.05
C GLU A 93 -10.38 -2.67 8.72
N ASN A 94 -9.46 -3.51 8.23
CA ASN A 94 -9.19 -4.83 8.79
C ASN A 94 -8.24 -4.75 10.00
N LYS A 95 -8.81 -4.75 11.21
CA LYS A 95 -8.05 -4.68 12.49
C LYS A 95 -6.92 -5.72 12.62
N SER A 96 -7.13 -6.95 12.12
CA SER A 96 -6.12 -8.02 12.15
C SER A 96 -4.92 -7.69 11.27
N LEU A 97 -5.17 -7.11 10.10
CA LEU A 97 -4.14 -6.63 9.19
C LEU A 97 -3.38 -5.44 9.79
N ALA A 98 -4.07 -4.48 10.41
CA ALA A 98 -3.42 -3.35 11.08
C ALA A 98 -2.49 -3.83 12.22
N LYS A 99 -2.94 -4.82 13.01
CA LYS A 99 -2.11 -5.43 14.07
C LYS A 99 -0.87 -6.12 13.50
N ARG A 100 -1.02 -6.86 12.40
CA ARG A 100 0.10 -7.54 11.73
C ARG A 100 1.09 -6.54 11.14
N LEU A 101 0.64 -5.48 10.49
CA LEU A 101 1.53 -4.45 9.96
C LEU A 101 2.29 -3.72 11.08
N ARG A 102 1.65 -3.47 12.22
CA ARG A 102 2.34 -2.95 13.41
C ARG A 102 3.44 -3.88 13.93
N SER A 103 3.24 -5.20 13.93
CA SER A 103 4.31 -6.13 14.33
C SER A 103 5.48 -6.16 13.33
N HIS A 104 5.28 -5.67 12.10
CA HIS A 104 6.32 -5.51 11.08
C HIS A 104 6.96 -4.11 11.08
N GLY A 105 6.79 -3.32 12.15
CA GLY A 105 7.51 -2.05 12.36
C GLY A 105 6.78 -0.80 11.84
N TRP A 106 5.62 -0.95 11.20
CA TRP A 106 4.86 0.16 10.68
C TRP A 106 4.29 1.05 11.80
N LYS A 107 4.42 2.37 11.64
CA LYS A 107 4.00 3.36 12.66
C LYS A 107 2.77 4.12 12.22
N TYR A 108 1.92 4.53 13.17
CA TYR A 108 0.83 5.43 12.83
C TYR A 108 1.37 6.81 12.43
N LYS A 109 0.87 7.38 11.33
CA LYS A 109 1.24 8.73 10.83
C LYS A 109 1.04 9.84 11.86
N SER A 110 0.14 9.64 12.83
CA SER A 110 -0.18 10.65 13.85
C SER A 110 -0.65 10.01 15.15
N LEU A 111 -0.07 10.45 16.27
CA LEU A 111 -0.62 10.26 17.63
C LEU A 111 -1.80 11.21 17.91
N PHE A 112 -1.98 12.26 17.10
CA PHE A 112 -3.02 13.30 17.21
C PHE A 112 -4.28 13.02 16.40
N GLY A 113 -4.31 11.96 15.57
CA GLY A 113 -5.49 11.54 14.81
C GLY A 113 -6.69 11.10 15.66
N LYS A 114 -6.53 11.02 16.99
CA LYS A 114 -7.64 10.80 17.92
C LYS A 114 -8.65 11.95 17.97
N VAL A 115 -8.27 13.17 17.58
CA VAL A 115 -9.10 14.37 17.84
C VAL A 115 -9.87 14.85 16.61
N PHE A 116 -9.41 14.58 15.38
CA PHE A 116 -10.11 15.04 14.17
C PHE A 116 -10.18 13.94 13.08
N PHE A 117 -11.34 13.29 13.03
CA PHE A 117 -12.00 12.77 11.81
C PHE A 117 -11.27 11.78 10.86
N SER A 118 -10.43 10.87 11.36
CA SER A 118 -10.31 9.56 10.70
C SER A 118 -10.19 8.44 11.72
N ASN A 119 -11.25 7.62 11.84
CA ASN A 119 -11.26 6.42 12.68
C ASN A 119 -10.35 5.30 12.15
N THR A 120 -9.55 5.58 11.12
CA THR A 120 -8.78 4.56 10.42
C THR A 120 -7.29 4.90 10.51
N PRO A 121 -6.50 4.07 11.20
CA PRO A 121 -5.09 4.35 11.35
C PRO A 121 -4.36 4.26 10.01
N THR A 122 -3.64 5.32 9.66
CA THR A 122 -2.65 5.31 8.58
C THR A 122 -1.31 4.82 9.10
N LEU A 123 -0.74 3.81 8.47
CA LEU A 123 0.58 3.27 8.77
C LEU A 123 1.62 3.82 7.78
N ILE A 124 2.77 4.29 8.27
CA ILE A 124 3.89 4.76 7.45
C ILE A 124 5.11 3.89 7.67
N GLN A 125 5.84 3.65 6.59
CA GLN A 125 7.21 3.17 6.61
C GLN A 125 8.06 4.03 5.67
N ASP A 126 9.09 4.67 6.22
CA ASP A 126 10.09 5.38 5.44
C ASP A 126 11.16 4.38 4.95
N PHE A 127 11.65 4.60 3.74
CA PHE A 127 12.83 3.90 3.20
C PHE A 127 14.07 4.68 3.65
N GLN A 128 15.01 4.00 4.31
CA GLN A 128 16.29 4.59 4.73
C GLN A 128 17.26 4.68 3.56
#